data_AF-A0A7S0ETI9-F1
#
_entry.id   AF-A0A7S0ETI9-F1
#
_cell.length_a   1.000
_cell.length_b   1.000
_cell.length_c   1.000
_cell.angle_alpha   90.00
_cell.angle_beta   90.00
_cell.angle_gamma   90.00
#
_symmetry.space_group_name_H-M   'P 1'
#
loop_
_entity.id
_entity.type
_entity.pdbx_description
1 polymer ?
#
loop_
_entity_poly.entity_id
_entity_poly.type
_entity_poly.pdbx_seq_one_letter_code
_entity_poly.pdbx_strand_id
1 'polypeptide(L)'
;EGAAESPAQHRYPVWWTGDGVSLQASIETMVDAGVHGFKPFVHSDCGGDYRSSSAGDLLRWTAHCAFGSILRFHGADHRPWTYGPAAEATVKSYLDMRYKLLPSLIAAGQQATADGTPLVAR
;
A
#
# COMPACT_ATOMS: atom_id res chain seq x y z
N GLU A 1 -7.44 -18.14 -3.49
CA GLU A 1 -8.78 -18.09 -4.10
C GLU A 1 -9.04 -16.65 -4.51
N GLY A 2 -9.19 -16.39 -5.80
CA GLY A 2 -9.45 -15.03 -6.29
C GLY A 2 -10.90 -14.68 -6.01
N ALA A 3 -11.16 -13.63 -5.23
CA ALA A 3 -12.51 -13.10 -5.08
C ALA A 3 -13.09 -12.84 -6.48
N ALA A 4 -14.33 -13.29 -6.73
CA ALA A 4 -15.00 -13.08 -8.01
C ALA A 4 -15.03 -11.57 -8.32
N GLU A 5 -14.32 -11.17 -9.37
CA GLU A 5 -14.21 -9.75 -9.73
C GLU A 5 -15.46 -9.30 -10.48
N SER A 6 -16.05 -8.20 -10.02
CA SER A 6 -17.18 -7.56 -10.68
C SER A 6 -16.69 -6.31 -11.41
N PRO A 7 -17.15 -6.04 -12.64
CA PRO A 7 -16.85 -4.77 -13.33
C PRO A 7 -17.26 -3.53 -12.51
N ALA A 8 -18.27 -3.67 -11.63
CA ALA A 8 -18.75 -2.60 -10.77
C ALA A 8 -17.96 -2.45 -9.47
N GLN A 9 -16.96 -3.31 -9.21
CA GLN A 9 -16.27 -3.34 -7.92
C GLN A 9 -15.67 -2.00 -7.56
N HIS A 10 -15.16 -1.23 -8.55
CA HIS A 10 -14.56 0.11 -8.41
C HIS A 10 -15.39 1.12 -7.59
N ARG A 11 -16.71 0.89 -7.47
CA ARG A 11 -17.63 1.71 -6.66
C ARG A 11 -17.54 1.45 -5.16
N TYR A 12 -16.87 0.38 -4.75
CA TYR A 12 -16.79 -0.10 -3.37
C TYR A 12 -15.32 -0.33 -2.93
N PRO A 13 -14.48 0.72 -2.92
CA PRO A 13 -13.14 0.63 -2.31
C PRO A 13 -13.24 0.33 -0.80
N VAL A 14 -12.20 -0.18 -0.13
CA VAL A 14 -10.79 -0.36 -0.58
C VAL A 14 -10.46 -1.83 -0.89
N TRP A 15 -9.51 -2.08 -1.80
CA TRP A 15 -9.09 -3.44 -2.17
C TRP A 15 -7.74 -3.80 -1.59
N TRP A 16 -7.63 -5.07 -1.19
CA TRP A 16 -6.41 -5.66 -0.68
C TRP A 16 -5.97 -6.80 -1.61
N THR A 17 -4.67 -6.90 -1.87
CA THR A 17 -4.12 -7.86 -2.85
C THR A 17 -4.07 -9.31 -2.36
N GLY A 18 -4.43 -9.57 -1.11
CA GLY A 18 -4.33 -10.92 -0.53
C GLY A 18 -3.03 -11.15 0.24
N ASP A 19 -2.96 -12.35 0.83
CA ASP A 19 -1.81 -12.85 1.58
C ASP A 19 -0.65 -13.23 0.63
N GLY A 20 0.57 -13.26 1.16
CA GLY A 20 1.75 -13.85 0.53
C GLY A 20 2.32 -13.05 -0.65
N VAL A 21 1.86 -11.82 -0.86
CA VAL A 21 2.33 -10.96 -1.96
C VAL A 21 3.75 -10.47 -1.68
N SER A 22 4.68 -10.77 -2.60
CA SER A 22 6.05 -10.26 -2.52
C SER A 22 6.08 -8.75 -2.78
N LEU A 23 7.12 -8.05 -2.31
CA LEU A 23 7.24 -6.60 -2.54
C LEU A 23 7.22 -6.25 -4.04
N GLN A 24 7.89 -7.05 -4.88
CA GLN A 24 7.89 -6.88 -6.33
C GLN A 24 6.48 -7.04 -6.91
N ALA A 25 5.78 -8.12 -6.53
CA ALA A 25 4.42 -8.36 -6.97
C ALA A 25 3.45 -7.28 -6.48
N SER A 26 3.69 -6.68 -5.31
CA SER A 26 2.91 -5.55 -4.81
C SER A 26 3.01 -4.34 -5.74
N ILE A 27 4.22 -3.98 -6.15
CA ILE A 27 4.45 -2.88 -7.10
C ILE A 27 3.71 -3.14 -8.42
N GLU A 28 3.89 -4.32 -8.99
CA GLU A 28 3.27 -4.71 -10.26
C GLU A 28 1.73 -4.72 -10.15
N THR A 29 1.20 -5.33 -9.10
CA THR A 29 -0.25 -5.45 -8.89
C THR A 29 -0.89 -4.10 -8.61
N MET A 30 -0.23 -3.19 -7.90
CA MET A 30 -0.79 -1.86 -7.63
C MET A 30 -0.93 -1.03 -8.91
N VAL A 31 0.01 -1.15 -9.85
CA VAL A 31 -0.09 -0.50 -11.16
C VAL A 31 -1.17 -1.19 -12.01
N ASP A 32 -1.13 -2.51 -12.13
CA ASP A 32 -2.06 -3.28 -12.98
C ASP A 32 -3.51 -3.13 -12.51
N ALA A 33 -3.77 -3.25 -11.21
CA ALA A 33 -5.10 -3.08 -10.66
C ALA A 33 -5.62 -1.63 -10.77
N GLY A 34 -4.73 -0.62 -10.72
CA GLY A 34 -5.09 0.77 -10.94
C GLY A 34 -5.49 1.04 -12.40
N VAL A 35 -4.64 0.63 -13.34
CA VAL A 35 -4.77 0.95 -14.78
C VAL A 35 -5.78 0.03 -15.49
N HIS A 36 -5.75 -1.27 -15.20
CA HIS A 36 -6.56 -2.28 -15.90
C HIS A 36 -7.72 -2.80 -15.05
N GLY A 37 -7.56 -2.86 -13.73
CA GLY A 37 -8.58 -3.37 -12.81
C GLY A 37 -9.63 -2.35 -12.33
N PHE A 38 -9.46 -1.07 -12.67
CA PHE A 38 -10.26 0.06 -12.15
C PHE A 38 -10.31 0.10 -10.60
N LYS A 39 -9.21 -0.26 -9.95
CA LYS A 39 -9.07 -0.27 -8.48
C LYS A 39 -8.10 0.82 -8.01
N PRO A 40 -8.51 2.10 -7.96
CA PRO A 40 -7.62 3.20 -7.59
C PRO A 40 -7.09 3.14 -6.15
N PHE A 41 -7.81 2.45 -5.26
CA PHE A 41 -7.49 2.31 -3.83
C PHE A 41 -7.11 0.86 -3.47
N VAL A 42 -6.12 0.31 -4.17
CA VAL A 42 -5.58 -1.04 -3.96
C VAL A 42 -4.28 -1.00 -3.17
N HIS A 43 -4.08 -1.95 -2.25
CA HIS A 43 -2.81 -2.10 -1.52
C HIS A 43 -2.49 -3.55 -1.16
N SER A 44 -1.21 -3.81 -0.89
CA SER A 44 -0.75 -5.02 -0.20
C SER A 44 -0.49 -4.74 1.28
N ASP A 45 -0.27 -5.79 2.05
CA ASP A 45 0.11 -5.62 3.46
C ASP A 45 1.54 -5.13 3.62
N CYS A 46 1.65 -3.98 4.27
CA CYS A 46 2.92 -3.36 4.59
C CYS A 46 3.61 -4.17 5.69
N GLY A 47 4.93 -4.32 5.54
CA GLY A 47 5.78 -5.11 6.43
C GLY A 47 6.06 -6.53 5.89
N GLY A 48 5.37 -6.92 4.82
CA GLY A 48 5.34 -8.30 4.35
C GLY A 48 4.32 -9.10 5.16
N ASP A 49 3.77 -10.14 4.54
CA ASP A 49 2.81 -11.05 5.17
C ASP A 49 3.41 -11.81 6.38
N TYR A 50 2.68 -12.75 7.01
CA TYR A 50 3.02 -13.55 8.20
C TYR A 50 4.39 -14.26 8.22
N ARG A 51 5.18 -14.19 7.14
CA ARG A 51 6.53 -14.74 7.05
C ARG A 51 7.51 -13.74 7.68
N SER A 52 8.32 -14.25 8.61
CA SER A 52 9.34 -13.51 9.38
C SER A 52 9.84 -12.22 8.72
N SER A 53 9.48 -11.08 9.30
CA SER A 53 9.90 -9.75 8.85
C SER A 53 11.23 -9.40 9.51
N SER A 54 12.29 -9.32 8.70
CA SER A 54 13.54 -8.69 9.14
C SER A 54 13.35 -7.17 9.28
N ALA A 55 14.23 -6.49 10.02
CA ALA A 55 14.24 -5.03 10.05
C ALA A 55 14.32 -4.44 8.63
N GLY A 56 15.13 -5.05 7.76
CA GLY A 56 15.28 -4.61 6.37
C GLY A 56 13.98 -4.71 5.56
N ASP A 57 13.21 -5.77 5.76
CA ASP A 57 11.92 -5.95 5.07
C ASP A 57 10.89 -4.95 5.55
N LEU A 58 10.79 -4.73 6.87
CA LEU A 58 9.90 -3.71 7.43
C LEU A 58 10.21 -2.33 6.82
N LEU A 59 11.49 -1.96 6.72
CA LEU A 59 11.91 -0.67 6.19
C LEU A 59 11.61 -0.52 4.70
N ARG A 60 11.88 -1.54 3.88
CA ARG A 60 11.58 -1.53 2.43
C ARG A 60 10.08 -1.44 2.17
N TRP A 61 9.29 -2.23 2.89
CA TRP A 61 7.84 -2.16 2.79
C TRP A 61 7.28 -0.83 3.28
N THR A 62 7.85 -0.25 4.34
CA THR A 62 7.43 1.07 4.82
C THR A 62 7.66 2.12 3.75
N ALA A 63 8.83 2.11 3.11
CA ALA A 63 9.14 3.03 2.02
C ALA A 63 8.16 2.90 0.85
N HIS A 64 7.88 1.67 0.41
CA HIS A 64 6.90 1.38 -0.65
C HIS A 64 5.49 1.87 -0.27
N CYS A 65 4.99 1.46 0.89
CA CYS A 65 3.64 1.78 1.32
C CYS A 65 3.42 3.26 1.66
N ALA A 66 4.44 3.97 2.14
CA ALA A 66 4.34 5.39 2.48
C ALA A 66 3.86 6.24 1.29
N PHE A 67 4.24 5.85 0.07
CA PHE A 67 3.87 6.52 -1.17
C PHE A 67 2.76 5.79 -1.96
N GLY A 68 2.23 4.69 -1.45
CA GLY A 68 1.08 3.98 -2.03
C GLY A 68 -0.26 4.68 -1.75
N SER A 69 -1.33 4.19 -2.37
CA SER A 69 -2.69 4.72 -2.19
C SER A 69 -3.21 4.51 -0.75
N ILE A 70 -3.11 3.28 -0.24
CA ILE A 70 -3.52 2.88 1.12
C ILE A 70 -2.30 2.29 1.87
N LEU A 71 -2.19 2.59 3.16
CA LEU A 71 -1.13 2.10 4.04
C LEU A 71 -1.74 1.30 5.18
N ARG A 72 -1.41 0.01 5.26
CA ARG A 72 -1.84 -0.91 6.32
C ARG A 72 -0.73 -1.90 6.66
N PHE A 73 -0.24 -1.88 7.89
CA PHE A 73 0.61 -2.96 8.40
C PHE A 73 -0.25 -4.12 8.90
N HIS A 74 0.00 -5.35 8.44
CA HIS A 74 -0.77 -6.54 8.83
C HIS A 74 0.00 -7.85 8.57
N GLY A 75 -0.19 -8.86 9.42
CA GLY A 75 0.37 -10.21 9.25
C GLY A 75 1.43 -10.61 10.29
N ALA A 76 2.38 -9.71 10.60
CA ALA A 76 3.46 -9.93 11.56
C ALA A 76 3.58 -8.78 12.59
N ASP A 77 4.59 -8.86 13.46
CA ASP A 77 4.89 -7.77 14.40
C ASP A 77 5.59 -6.61 13.68
N HIS A 78 4.83 -5.57 13.35
CA HIS A 78 5.32 -4.40 12.62
C HIS A 78 5.64 -3.20 13.52
N ARG A 79 5.70 -3.41 14.83
CA ARG A 79 6.06 -2.36 15.78
C ARG A 79 7.53 -1.99 15.56
N PRO A 80 7.86 -0.81 15.01
CA PRO A 80 9.22 -0.56 14.53
C PRO A 80 10.24 -0.46 15.68
N TRP A 81 9.79 -0.17 16.91
CA TRP A 81 10.62 -0.17 18.11
C TRP A 81 11.14 -1.56 18.52
N THR A 82 10.56 -2.66 18.02
CA THR A 82 11.08 -4.02 18.27
C THR A 82 12.36 -4.30 17.47
N TYR A 83 12.63 -3.52 16.44
CA TYR A 83 13.82 -3.61 15.58
C TYR A 83 14.92 -2.58 15.94
N GLY A 84 14.73 -1.85 17.05
CA GLY A 84 15.67 -0.86 17.56
C GLY A 84 15.44 0.57 17.04
N PRO A 85 16.13 1.55 17.65
CA PRO A 85 15.84 2.98 17.45
C PRO A 85 16.06 3.47 16.02
N ALA A 86 16.99 2.86 15.28
CA ALA A 86 17.24 3.20 13.88
C ALA A 86 16.06 2.83 12.97
N ALA A 87 15.44 1.67 13.20
CA ALA A 87 14.26 1.23 12.46
C ALA A 87 13.05 2.11 12.79
N GLU A 88 12.82 2.38 14.08
CA GLU A 88 11.80 3.32 14.54
C GLU A 88 11.91 4.70 13.90
N ALA A 89 13.09 5.32 13.95
CA ALA A 89 13.32 6.62 13.35
C ALA A 89 13.06 6.62 11.83
N THR A 90 13.47 5.55 11.14
CA THR A 90 13.29 5.42 9.69
C THR A 90 11.82 5.26 9.33
N VAL A 91 11.09 4.38 10.03
CA VAL A 91 9.64 4.20 9.81
C VAL A 91 8.90 5.49 10.09
N LYS A 92 9.21 6.17 11.20
CA LYS A 92 8.63 7.47 11.54
C LYS A 92 8.85 8.50 10.42
N SER A 93 10.07 8.59 9.86
CA SER A 93 10.39 9.52 8.79
C SER A 93 9.49 9.33 7.56
N TYR A 94 9.28 8.10 7.12
CA TYR A 94 8.39 7.79 6.00
C TYR A 94 6.91 8.09 6.31
N LEU A 95 6.46 7.79 7.53
CA LEU A 95 5.10 8.15 7.96
C LEU A 95 4.92 9.67 7.99
N ASP A 96 5.88 10.43 8.53
CA ASP A 96 5.86 11.89 8.53
C ASP A 96 5.80 12.45 7.09
N MET A 97 6.54 11.86 6.14
CA MET A 97 6.45 12.22 4.71
C MET A 97 5.05 11.97 4.15
N ARG A 98 4.46 10.80 4.43
CA ARG A 98 3.09 10.49 4.00
C ARG A 98 2.08 11.50 4.56
N TYR A 99 2.19 11.86 5.85
CA TYR A 99 1.29 12.83 6.46
C TYR A 99 1.40 14.21 5.80
N LYS A 100 2.61 14.63 5.38
CA LYS A 100 2.81 15.85 4.59
C LYS A 100 2.20 15.75 3.18
N LEU A 101 2.16 14.55 2.60
CA LEU A 101 1.56 14.26 1.30
C LEU A 101 0.03 14.08 1.33
N LEU A 102 -0.61 14.05 2.51
CA LEU A 102 -2.07 13.85 2.62
C LEU A 102 -2.90 14.77 1.72
N PRO A 103 -2.61 16.08 1.59
CA PRO A 103 -3.37 16.94 0.68
C PRO A 103 -3.33 16.45 -0.77
N SER A 104 -2.16 15.99 -1.23
CA SER A 104 -1.98 15.46 -2.59
C SER A 104 -2.66 14.09 -2.77
N LEU A 105 -2.57 13.20 -1.78
CA LEU A 105 -3.24 11.90 -1.81
C LEU A 105 -4.77 12.05 -1.81
N ILE A 106 -5.32 12.99 -1.03
CA ILE A 106 -6.75 13.29 -1.01
C ILE A 106 -7.20 13.88 -2.35
N ALA A 107 -6.46 14.84 -2.90
CA ALA A 107 -6.75 15.41 -4.22
C ALA A 107 -6.72 14.35 -5.34
N ALA A 108 -5.72 13.46 -5.33
CA ALA A 108 -5.65 12.34 -6.26
C ALA A 108 -6.82 11.36 -6.10
N GLY A 109 -7.25 11.09 -4.86
CA GLY A 109 -8.45 10.30 -4.58
C GLY A 109 -9.75 10.95 -5.10
N GLN A 110 -9.87 12.28 -5.01
CA GLN A 110 -10.98 13.02 -5.60
C GLN A 110 -10.98 12.94 -7.13
N GLN A 111 -9.81 13.09 -7.75
CA GLN A 111 -9.68 12.94 -9.20
C GLN A 111 -10.07 11.53 -9.65
N ALA A 112 -9.55 10.50 -8.99
CA ALA A 112 -9.92 9.10 -9.26
C ALA A 112 -11.42 8.85 -9.14
N THR A 113 -12.11 9.52 -8.21
CA THR A 113 -13.57 9.44 -8.06
C THR A 113 -14.31 10.17 -9.18
N ALA A 114 -13.77 11.28 -9.67
CA ALA A 114 -14.41 12.13 -10.67
C ALA A 114 -14.26 11.60 -12.11
N ASP A 115 -13.08 11.11 -12.48
CA ASP A 115 -12.76 10.74 -13.87
C ASP A 115 -12.13 9.35 -14.03
N GLY A 116 -11.88 8.62 -12.94
CA GLY A 116 -11.29 7.29 -12.98
C GLY A 116 -9.76 7.27 -13.13
N THR A 117 -9.07 8.41 -13.08
CA THR A 117 -7.61 8.47 -13.14
C THR A 117 -7.00 7.74 -11.94
N PRO A 118 -6.15 6.70 -12.14
CA PRO A 118 -5.59 5.94 -11.03
C PRO A 118 -4.54 6.73 -10.25
N LEU A 119 -4.46 6.50 -8.93
CA LEU A 119 -3.45 7.13 -8.06
C LEU A 119 -2.05 6.56 -8.30
N VAL A 120 -1.97 5.32 -8.79
CA VAL A 120 -0.73 4.59 -9.07
C VAL A 120 -0.74 4.19 -10.53
N ALA A 121 0.27 4.62 -11.28
CA ALA A 121 0.43 4.40 -12.72
C ALA A 121 1.92 4.28 -13.09
N ARG A 122 2.22 3.81 -14.30
CA ARG A 122 3.57 3.68 -14.86
C ARG A 122 4.03 4.94 -15.59
#